data_AF-A0A0V0Z2K2-F1
#
_entry.id   AF-A0A0V0Z2K2-F1
#
_cell.length_a   1.000
_cell.length_b   1.000
_cell.length_c   1.000
_cell.angle_alpha   90.00
_cell.angle_beta   90.00
_cell.angle_gamma   90.00
#
_symmetry.space_group_name_H-M   'P 1'
#
loop_
_entity.id
_entity.type
_entity.pdbx_description
1 polymer ?
#
loop_
_entity_poly.entity_id
_entity_poly.type
_entity_poly.pdbx_seq_one_letter_code
_entity_poly.pdbx_strand_id
1 'polypeptide(L)' 'MGSRQPMSDETMVLSESEDTDIGNVVSETDNSVDEGKAISAYNAYVLWTDTHPTWNARRLHKRRVFLEKLCTALVQPEM' A
#
# COMPACT_ATOMS: atom_id res chain seq x y z
N MET A 1 47.88 11.81 45.42
CA MET A 1 48.24 11.20 44.13
C MET A 1 46.96 10.75 43.45
N GLY A 2 46.77 11.12 42.19
CA GLY A 2 45.53 10.90 41.45
C GLY A 2 45.51 11.85 40.27
N SER A 3 46.46 11.62 39.36
CA SER A 3 46.77 12.44 38.20
C SER A 3 45.61 12.48 37.20
N ARG A 4 45.56 13.60 36.49
CA ARG A 4 44.68 13.93 35.35
C ARG A 4 44.49 12.73 34.42
N GLN A 5 43.25 12.47 34.01
CA GLN A 5 42.95 11.65 32.84
C GLN A 5 43.32 12.46 31.59
N PRO A 6 44.16 11.95 30.67
CA PRO A 6 44.29 12.52 29.34
C PRO A 6 43.17 11.97 28.45
N MET A 7 42.44 12.88 27.80
CA MET A 7 41.54 12.58 26.71
C MET A 7 42.40 12.32 25.47
N SER A 8 42.54 11.07 25.08
CA SER A 8 43.31 10.66 23.90
C SER A 8 42.43 10.76 22.66
N ASP A 9 42.71 11.79 21.87
CA ASP A 9 42.83 11.79 20.41
C ASP A 9 41.95 10.79 19.63
N GLU A 10 40.69 11.17 19.36
CA GLU A 10 39.91 10.54 18.31
C GLU A 10 40.15 11.31 17.00
N THR A 11 41.02 10.71 16.20
CA THR A 11 41.30 10.92 14.79
C THR A 11 40.15 11.56 13.99
N MET A 12 40.43 12.76 13.47
CA MET A 12 39.73 13.33 12.32
C MET A 12 40.07 12.51 11.06
N VAL A 13 39.15 11.65 10.64
CA VAL A 13 39.12 11.14 9.25
C VAL A 13 37.82 11.63 8.62
N LEU A 14 37.98 12.64 7.75
CA LEU A 14 37.05 12.94 6.68
C LEU A 14 36.94 11.70 5.79
N SER A 15 35.73 11.21 5.56
CA SER A 15 35.43 10.39 4.38
C SER A 15 34.01 10.71 3.97
N GLU A 16 33.96 11.44 2.86
CA GLU A 16 32.78 11.77 2.06
C GLU A 16 31.92 10.51 1.87
N SER A 17 30.62 10.61 2.13
CA SER A 17 29.67 9.66 1.56
C SER A 17 28.45 10.41 1.04
N GLU A 18 28.48 10.55 -0.28
CA GLU A 18 27.34 10.38 -1.18
C GLU A 18 26.19 11.38 -1.01
N ASP A 19 26.34 12.51 -1.72
CA ASP A 19 25.21 13.24 -2.30
C ASP A 19 24.34 12.28 -3.10
N THR A 20 23.29 11.75 -2.47
CA THR A 20 22.17 11.18 -3.21
C THR A 20 20.93 11.95 -2.85
N ASP A 21 20.73 13.05 -3.58
CA ASP A 21 19.42 13.64 -3.88
C ASP A 21 18.54 12.57 -4.55
N ILE A 22 18.05 11.60 -3.78
CA ILE A 22 16.87 10.84 -4.18
C ILE A 22 15.70 11.66 -3.71
N GLY A 23 15.25 12.53 -4.62
CA GLY A 23 14.00 13.24 -4.49
C GLY A 23 12.94 12.29 -3.96
N ASN A 24 12.46 12.59 -2.75
CA ASN A 24 11.19 12.08 -2.29
C ASN A 24 10.12 12.76 -3.13
N VAL A 25 10.01 12.33 -4.39
CA VAL A 25 8.76 12.38 -5.14
C VAL A 25 7.89 11.36 -4.43
N VAL A 26 7.30 11.78 -3.31
CA VAL A 26 5.99 11.26 -2.93
C VAL A 26 5.17 11.46 -4.19
N SER A 27 4.94 10.34 -4.87
CA SER A 27 4.01 10.32 -5.98
C SER A 27 2.70 10.64 -5.31
N GLU A 28 2.30 11.91 -5.37
CA GLU A 28 0.92 12.33 -5.22
C GLU A 28 0.18 11.74 -6.42
N THR A 29 0.04 10.41 -6.41
CA THR A 29 -1.04 9.79 -7.16
C THR A 29 -2.28 10.36 -6.53
N ASP A 30 -3.04 11.09 -7.32
CA ASP A 30 -4.35 11.60 -7.02
C ASP A 30 -5.20 10.51 -6.34
N ASN A 31 -5.16 10.48 -5.00
CA ASN A 31 -5.83 9.46 -4.19
C ASN A 31 -7.35 9.51 -4.38
N SER A 32 -7.88 10.56 -5.01
CA SER A 32 -9.32 10.73 -5.23
C SER A 32 -9.89 9.76 -6.29
N VAL A 33 -9.09 9.37 -7.29
CA VAL A 33 -9.55 8.49 -8.38
C VAL A 33 -9.61 7.02 -7.93
N ASP A 34 -8.70 6.60 -7.04
CA ASP A 34 -8.66 5.23 -6.51
C ASP A 34 -9.79 5.01 -5.48
N GLU A 35 -10.11 6.02 -4.65
CA GLU A 35 -11.22 5.97 -3.70
C GLU A 35 -12.58 5.76 -4.41
N GLY A 36 -12.84 6.44 -5.53
CA GLY A 36 -14.07 6.28 -6.29
C GLY A 36 -14.29 4.86 -6.82
N LYS A 37 -13.20 4.18 -7.22
CA LYS A 37 -13.24 2.78 -7.66
C LYS A 37 -13.48 1.83 -6.48
N ALA A 38 -12.87 2.08 -5.34
CA ALA A 38 -13.06 1.28 -4.14
C ALA A 38 -14.50 1.39 -3.59
N ILE A 39 -15.07 2.59 -3.57
CA ILE A 39 -16.44 2.85 -3.09
C ILE A 39 -17.46 2.17 -4.02
N SER A 40 -17.33 2.32 -5.33
CA SER A 40 -18.25 1.70 -6.30
C SER A 40 -18.18 0.16 -6.25
N ALA A 41 -16.99 -0.43 -6.16
CA ALA A 41 -16.83 -1.88 -6.02
C ALA A 41 -17.42 -2.42 -4.70
N TYR A 42 -17.32 -1.66 -3.61
CA TYR A 42 -17.92 -2.01 -2.33
C TYR A 42 -19.45 -1.94 -2.39
N ASN A 43 -20.01 -0.88 -2.97
CA ASN A 43 -21.46 -0.75 -3.14
C ASN A 43 -22.03 -1.90 -4.00
N ALA A 44 -21.35 -2.25 -5.09
CA ALA A 44 -21.73 -3.41 -5.91
C ALA A 44 -21.67 -4.73 -5.13
N TYR A 45 -20.65 -4.92 -4.28
CA TYR A 45 -20.54 -6.10 -3.41
C TYR A 45 -21.73 -6.21 -2.45
N VAL A 46 -22.09 -5.12 -1.76
CA VAL A 46 -23.22 -5.10 -0.82
C VAL A 46 -24.51 -5.50 -1.52
N LEU A 47 -24.83 -4.83 -2.65
CA LEU A 47 -26.02 -5.12 -3.45
C LEU A 47 -26.03 -6.57 -3.97
N TRP A 48 -24.88 -7.09 -4.41
CA TRP A 48 -24.75 -8.46 -4.87
C TRP A 48 -25.02 -9.49 -3.75
N THR A 49 -24.49 -9.25 -2.55
CA THR A 49 -24.70 -10.17 -1.42
C THR A 49 -26.11 -10.11 -0.85
N ASP A 50 -26.78 -8.96 -0.98
CA ASP A 50 -28.18 -8.78 -0.58
C ASP A 50 -29.13 -9.52 -1.55
N THR A 51 -28.88 -9.39 -2.85
CA THR A 51 -29.66 -10.09 -3.88
C THR A 51 -29.38 -11.60 -3.94
N HIS A 52 -28.19 -12.04 -3.52
CA HIS A 52 -27.77 -13.45 -3.58
C HIS A 52 -27.22 -13.95 -2.23
N PRO A 53 -28.07 -14.13 -1.20
CA PRO A 53 -27.63 -14.48 0.16
C PRO A 53 -26.96 -15.86 0.27
N THR A 54 -27.27 -16.77 -0.66
CA THR A 54 -26.67 -18.11 -0.71
C THR A 54 -25.35 -18.15 -1.49
N TRP A 55 -24.99 -17.06 -2.19
CA TRP A 55 -23.77 -17.00 -2.98
C TRP A 55 -22.54 -17.11 -2.09
N ASN A 56 -21.68 -18.09 -2.38
CA ASN A 56 -20.47 -18.38 -1.61
C ASN A 56 -20.72 -18.58 -0.10
N ALA A 57 -21.89 -19.09 0.31
CA ALA A 57 -22.27 -19.25 1.72
C ALA A 57 -21.24 -19.96 2.61
N ARG A 58 -20.44 -20.88 2.04
CA ARG A 58 -19.40 -21.65 2.75
C ARG A 58 -18.00 -21.01 2.72
N ARG A 59 -17.81 -19.88 2.02
CA ARG A 59 -16.51 -19.19 1.90
C ARG A 59 -16.43 -18.06 2.93
N LEU A 60 -15.30 -17.96 3.63
CA LEU A 60 -15.02 -16.88 4.58
C LEU A 60 -14.67 -15.55 3.87
N HIS A 61 -13.95 -15.62 2.75
CA HIS A 61 -13.41 -14.45 2.04
C HIS A 61 -14.30 -13.97 0.89
N LYS A 62 -15.61 -13.79 1.12
CA LYS A 62 -16.60 -13.49 0.06
C LYS A 62 -16.29 -12.20 -0.71
N ARG A 63 -15.82 -11.15 -0.02
CA ARG A 63 -15.44 -9.87 -0.63
C ARG A 63 -14.28 -10.04 -1.63
N ARG A 64 -13.26 -10.82 -1.27
CA ARG A 64 -12.12 -11.09 -2.16
C ARG A 64 -12.58 -11.85 -3.40
N VAL A 65 -13.38 -12.90 -3.22
CA VAL A 65 -13.93 -13.68 -4.34
C VAL A 65 -14.79 -12.82 -5.26
N PHE A 66 -15.56 -11.88 -4.70
CA PHE A 66 -16.35 -10.95 -5.49
C PHE A 66 -15.46 -10.03 -6.33
N LEU A 67 -14.45 -9.42 -5.71
CA LEU A 67 -13.51 -8.52 -6.40
C LEU A 67 -12.72 -9.24 -7.49
N GLU A 68 -12.28 -10.48 -7.25
CA GLU A 68 -11.59 -11.29 -8.27
C GLU A 68 -12.49 -11.49 -9.50
N LYS A 69 -13.76 -11.88 -9.29
CA LYS A 69 -14.72 -12.06 -10.40
C LYS A 69 -15.07 -10.73 -11.09
N LEU A 70 -15.23 -9.65 -10.31
CA LEU A 70 -15.49 -8.31 -10.83
C LEU A 70 -14.33 -7.85 -11.71
N CYS A 71 -13.10 -7.98 -11.24
CA CYS A 71 -11.91 -7.63 -12.01
C CYS A 71 -11.80 -8.46 -13.30
N THR A 72 -12.07 -9.77 -13.25
CA THR A 72 -12.09 -10.59 -14.46
C THR A 72 -13.14 -10.11 -15.47
N ALA A 73 -14.36 -9.80 -15.00
CA ALA A 73 -15.43 -9.31 -15.86
C ALA A 73 -15.12 -7.92 -16.46
N LEU A 74 -14.44 -7.03 -15.71
CA LEU A 74 -14.05 -5.71 -16.20
C LEU A 74 -12.90 -5.75 -17.21
N VAL A 75 -12.02 -6.76 -17.12
CA VAL A 75 -10.90 -6.94 -18.06
C VAL A 75 -11.37 -7.59 -19.36
N GLN A 76 -12.44 -8.37 -19.34
CA GLN A 76 -13.07 -8.87 -20.55
C GLN A 76 -13.99 -7.78 -21.13
N PRO A 77 -13.64 -7.14 -22.26
CA PRO A 77 -14.61 -6.33 -22.97
C PRO A 77 -15.79 -7.22 -23.36
N GLU A 78 -17.03 -6.77 -23.11
CA GLU A 78 -18.20 -7.41 -23.73
C GLU A 78 -18.00 -7.36 -25.25
N MET A 79 -18.01 -8.54 -25.88
CA MET A 79 -18.03 -8.69 -27.35
C MET A 79 -19.44 -8.55 -27.89
#